data_AF-A0A9Q3DUD8-F1
#
_entry.id   AF-A0A9Q3DUD8-F1
#
_cell.length_a   1.000
_cell.length_b   1.000
_cell.length_c   1.000
_cell.angle_alpha   90.00
_cell.angle_beta   90.00
_cell.angle_gamma   90.00
#
_symmetry.space_group_name_H-M   'P 1'
#
loop_
_entity.id
_entity.type
_entity.pdbx_description
1 polymer ?
#
loop_
_entity_poly.entity_id
_entity_poly.type
_entity_poly.pdbx_seq_one_letter_code
_entity_poly.pdbx_strand_id
1 'polypeptide(L)'
;MELIKAIDIVDKDFELTDRLVTARFNTLFTRSAHIMYMKLRQEHGHQSWTWWKTQIMNKWANDAWEFNMETAFEYTKLNADKDKDLPWFCQQKDRLTALYPDL
;
A
#
# COMPACT_ATOMS: atom_id res chain seq x y z
N MET A 1 4.19 4.44 0.88
CA MET A 1 5.15 5.33 0.22
C MET A 1 6.22 4.61 -0.60
N GLU A 2 6.91 3.61 -0.04
CA GLU A 2 7.99 2.89 -0.75
C GLU A 2 7.59 2.32 -2.12
N LEU A 3 6.37 1.78 -2.27
CA LEU A 3 5.86 1.35 -3.57
C LEU A 3 5.79 2.50 -4.60
N ILE A 4 5.31 3.67 -4.17
CA ILE A 4 5.22 4.85 -5.04
C ILE A 4 6.63 5.29 -5.46
N LYS A 5 7.57 5.34 -4.50
CA LYS A 5 8.98 5.67 -4.78
C LYS A 5 9.62 4.67 -5.74
N ALA A 6 9.40 3.36 -5.54
CA ALA A 6 9.93 2.32 -6.40
C ALA A 6 9.39 2.44 -7.83
N ILE A 7 8.08 2.70 -7.98
CA ILE A 7 7.48 2.94 -9.30
C ILE A 7 8.04 4.23 -9.91
N ASP A 8 8.19 5.32 -9.14
CA ASP A 8 8.76 6.58 -9.63
C ASP A 8 10.22 6.43 -10.09
N ILE A 9 11.02 5.57 -9.45
CA ILE A 9 12.39 5.26 -9.89
C ILE A 9 12.35 4.51 -11.23
N VAL A 10 11.54 3.45 -11.33
CA VAL A 10 11.42 2.67 -12.58
C VAL A 10 10.87 3.53 -13.72
N ASP A 11 9.91 4.40 -13.44
CA ASP A 11 9.37 5.35 -14.41
C ASP A 11 10.46 6.29 -14.95
N LYS A 12 11.32 6.81 -14.06
CA LYS A 12 12.46 7.66 -14.45
C LYS A 12 13.53 6.93 -15.23
N ASP A 13 13.85 5.68 -14.85
CA ASP A 13 14.92 4.91 -15.49
C ASP A 13 14.53 4.41 -16.89
N PHE A 14 13.24 4.17 -17.13
CA PHE A 14 12.73 3.54 -18.35
C PHE A 14 11.76 4.42 -19.16
N GLU A 15 11.52 5.66 -18.73
CA GLU A 15 10.58 6.61 -19.35
C GLU A 15 9.21 5.96 -19.63
N LEU A 16 8.64 5.32 -18.61
CA LEU A 16 7.41 4.56 -18.79
C LEU A 16 6.22 5.49 -19.06
N THR A 17 5.31 5.03 -19.90
CA THR A 17 4.03 5.73 -20.05
C THR A 17 3.09 5.37 -18.90
N ASP A 18 2.19 6.29 -18.54
CA ASP A 18 1.11 6.04 -17.57
C ASP A 18 0.33 4.74 -17.85
N ARG A 19 0.15 4.40 -19.14
CA ARG A 19 -0.50 3.15 -19.55
C ARG A 19 0.31 1.93 -19.14
N LEU A 20 1.63 1.96 -19.31
CA LEU A 20 2.50 0.84 -18.95
C LEU A 20 2.58 0.67 -17.43
N VAL A 21 2.74 1.77 -16.69
CA VAL A 21 2.74 1.75 -15.22
C VAL A 21 1.43 1.16 -14.70
N THR A 22 0.29 1.70 -15.12
CA THR A 22 -1.03 1.30 -14.60
C THR A 22 -1.50 -0.06 -15.11
N ALA A 23 -0.96 -0.58 -16.22
CA ALA A 23 -1.23 -1.93 -16.69
C ALA A 23 -0.61 -3.00 -15.77
N ARG A 24 0.49 -2.67 -15.09
CA ARG A 24 1.15 -3.59 -14.14
C ARG A 24 0.44 -3.66 -12.78
N PHE A 25 -0.49 -2.76 -12.47
CA PHE A 25 -1.20 -2.80 -11.19
C PHE A 25 -2.01 -4.08 -10.99
N ASN A 26 -2.54 -4.67 -12.06
CA ASN A 26 -3.24 -5.94 -11.97
C ASN A 26 -2.36 -7.09 -11.43
N THR A 27 -1.04 -7.00 -11.63
CA THR A 27 -0.07 -8.00 -11.15
C THR A 27 0.65 -7.56 -9.86
N LEU A 28 0.84 -6.26 -9.66
CA LEU A 28 1.52 -5.71 -8.48
C LEU A 28 0.62 -5.65 -7.25
N PHE A 29 -0.65 -5.29 -7.45
CA PHE A 29 -1.59 -5.17 -6.34
C PHE A 29 -2.18 -6.53 -6.01
N THR A 30 -2.31 -6.79 -4.72
CA THR A 30 -2.93 -8.00 -4.19
C THR A 30 -4.03 -7.64 -3.21
N ARG A 31 -4.98 -8.57 -2.99
CA ARG A 31 -6.06 -8.46 -1.99
C ARG A 31 -6.81 -7.12 -2.07
N SER A 32 -6.79 -6.32 -0.99
CA SER A 32 -7.54 -5.06 -0.89
C SER A 32 -7.11 -4.03 -1.92
N ALA A 33 -5.82 -3.98 -2.27
CA ALA A 33 -5.31 -3.07 -3.29
C ALA A 33 -5.78 -3.47 -4.69
N HIS A 34 -5.85 -4.77 -4.97
CA HIS A 34 -6.37 -5.28 -6.25
C HIS A 34 -7.85 -4.95 -6.42
N ILE A 35 -8.65 -5.17 -5.39
CA ILE A 35 -10.09 -4.84 -5.37
C ILE A 35 -10.30 -3.34 -5.64
N MET A 36 -9.56 -2.47 -4.94
CA MET A 36 -9.63 -1.03 -5.15
C MET A 36 -9.27 -0.64 -6.58
N TYR A 37 -8.19 -1.22 -7.12
CA TYR A 37 -7.77 -0.96 -8.51
C TYR A 37 -8.84 -1.37 -9.51
N MET A 38 -9.38 -2.58 -9.41
CA MET A 38 -10.41 -3.06 -10.34
C MET A 38 -11.65 -2.16 -10.31
N LYS A 39 -12.09 -1.76 -9.11
CA LYS A 39 -13.23 -0.85 -8.95
C LYS A 39 -12.98 0.51 -9.61
N LEU A 40 -11.88 1.18 -9.23
CA LEU A 40 -11.57 2.51 -9.74
C LEU A 40 -11.28 2.50 -11.25
N ARG A 41 -10.66 1.43 -11.76
CA ARG A 41 -10.40 1.25 -13.19
C ARG A 41 -11.68 1.05 -13.98
N GLN A 42 -12.67 0.36 -13.41
CA GLN A 42 -13.99 0.20 -14.01
C GLN A 42 -14.79 1.51 -14.01
N GLU A 43 -14.72 2.28 -12.91
CA GLU A 43 -15.49 3.52 -12.74
C GLU A 43 -14.91 4.71 -13.53
N HIS A 44 -13.58 4.84 -13.56
CA HIS A 44 -12.90 6.01 -14.11
C HIS A 44 -12.06 5.72 -15.37
N GLY A 45 -11.98 4.47 -15.80
CA GLY A 45 -11.21 4.07 -16.98
C GLY A 45 -9.70 4.26 -16.80
N HIS A 46 -9.03 4.59 -17.91
CA HIS A 46 -7.60 4.88 -17.90
C HIS A 46 -7.34 6.24 -17.24
N GLN A 47 -6.45 6.26 -16.24
CA GLN A 47 -6.06 7.45 -15.50
C GLN A 47 -4.54 7.54 -15.39
N SER A 48 -4.03 8.75 -15.18
CA SER A 48 -2.59 9.02 -15.09
C SER A 48 -1.96 8.43 -13.83
N TRP A 49 -0.63 8.23 -13.85
CA TRP A 49 0.09 7.76 -12.65
C TRP A 49 -0.09 8.73 -11.49
N THR A 50 -0.06 10.04 -11.75
CA THR A 50 -0.34 11.08 -10.74
C THR A 50 -1.70 10.91 -10.08
N TRP A 51 -2.75 10.62 -10.85
CA TRP A 51 -4.08 10.37 -10.29
C TRP A 51 -4.08 9.14 -9.36
N TRP A 52 -3.43 8.06 -9.78
CA TRP A 52 -3.33 6.84 -8.98
C TRP A 52 -2.52 7.04 -7.70
N LYS A 53 -1.44 7.83 -7.73
CA LYS A 53 -0.70 8.23 -6.51
C LYS A 53 -1.65 8.85 -5.49
N THR A 54 -2.49 9.79 -5.92
CA THR A 54 -3.50 10.41 -5.05
C THR A 54 -4.48 9.38 -4.47
N GLN A 55 -4.99 8.45 -5.28
CA GLN A 55 -5.92 7.43 -4.77
C GLN A 55 -5.26 6.51 -3.74
N ILE A 56 -4.02 6.07 -4.00
CA ILE A 56 -3.25 5.21 -3.09
C ILE A 56 -3.02 5.93 -1.77
N MET A 57 -2.58 7.19 -1.81
CA MET A 57 -2.37 8.01 -0.60
C MET A 57 -3.67 8.22 0.16
N ASN A 58 -4.76 8.54 -0.55
CA ASN A 58 -6.08 8.70 0.07
C ASN A 58 -6.61 7.42 0.70
N LYS A 59 -6.10 6.24 0.37
CA LYS A 59 -6.55 4.97 0.96
C LYS A 59 -5.66 4.47 2.10
N TRP A 60 -4.35 4.63 1.98
CA TRP A 60 -3.35 4.03 2.87
C TRP A 60 -2.33 5.02 3.44
N ALA A 61 -2.65 6.31 3.41
CA ALA A 61 -1.84 7.38 4.02
C ALA A 61 -2.73 8.58 4.38
N ASN A 62 -3.91 8.31 4.94
CA ASN A 62 -4.80 9.32 5.49
C ASN A 62 -4.92 9.13 7.02
N ASP A 63 -5.37 10.17 7.73
CA ASP A 63 -5.46 10.19 9.20
C ASP A 63 -6.28 9.03 9.77
N ALA A 64 -7.37 8.64 9.09
CA ALA A 64 -8.19 7.52 9.54
C ALA A 64 -7.48 6.17 9.38
N TRP A 65 -6.69 6.00 8.31
CA TRP A 65 -5.86 4.82 8.11
C TRP A 65 -4.73 4.78 9.16
N GLU A 66 -4.09 5.92 9.41
CA GLU A 66 -3.03 6.07 10.41
C GLU A 66 -3.54 5.70 11.81
N PHE A 67 -4.65 6.29 12.23
CA PHE A 67 -5.32 5.97 13.50
C PHE A 67 -5.67 4.48 13.63
N ASN A 68 -6.18 3.86 12.55
CA ASN A 68 -6.50 2.44 12.54
C ASN A 68 -5.23 1.56 12.65
N MET A 69 -4.12 1.99 12.05
CA MET A 69 -2.84 1.29 12.13
C MET A 69 -2.21 1.39 13.52
N GLU A 70 -2.25 2.57 14.13
CA GLU A 70 -1.81 2.80 15.51
C GLU A 70 -2.63 1.94 16.49
N THR A 71 -3.95 2.05 16.40
CA THR A 71 -4.88 1.22 17.20
C THR A 71 -4.58 -0.27 16.98
N ALA A 72 -4.42 -0.72 15.74
CA ALA A 72 -4.11 -2.11 15.47
C ALA A 72 -2.78 -2.52 16.13
N PHE A 73 -1.75 -1.68 16.06
CA PHE A 73 -0.46 -1.94 16.70
C PHE A 73 -0.59 -2.00 18.23
N GLU A 74 -1.23 -1.02 18.86
CA GLU A 74 -1.38 -0.92 20.32
C GLU A 74 -2.16 -2.10 20.93
N TYR A 75 -3.24 -2.51 20.26
CA TYR A 75 -4.16 -3.51 20.81
C TYR A 75 -3.89 -4.95 20.34
N THR A 76 -3.08 -5.15 19.29
CA THR A 76 -2.70 -6.51 18.89
C THR A 76 -1.59 -7.02 19.80
N LYS A 77 -1.95 -7.77 20.84
CA LYS A 77 -0.99 -8.47 21.72
C LYS A 77 -0.65 -9.85 21.17
N LEU A 78 0.57 -10.32 21.37
CA LEU A 78 0.98 -11.69 21.05
C LEU A 78 0.24 -12.66 21.98
N ASN A 79 -0.53 -13.59 21.40
CA ASN A 79 -1.14 -14.68 22.14
C ASN A 79 -0.33 -15.97 21.93
N ALA A 80 0.40 -16.40 22.96
CA ALA A 80 1.31 -17.55 22.89
C ALA A 80 0.62 -18.88 22.50
N ASP A 81 -0.69 -19.02 22.74
CA ASP A 81 -1.43 -20.25 22.43
C ASP A 81 -1.98 -20.27 20.99
N LYS A 82 -2.11 -19.10 20.35
CA LYS A 82 -2.83 -18.95 19.06
C LYS A 82 -1.95 -18.43 17.95
N ASP A 83 -0.98 -17.57 18.28
CA ASP A 83 -0.17 -16.86 17.30
C ASP A 83 1.15 -17.58 17.09
N LYS A 84 1.69 -17.45 15.87
CA LYS A 84 3.08 -17.79 15.59
C LYS A 84 3.92 -16.54 15.78
N ASP A 85 4.96 -16.64 16.61
CA ASP A 85 5.83 -15.51 16.97
C ASP A 85 6.32 -14.74 15.75
N LEU A 86 6.99 -15.42 14.79
CA LEU A 86 7.61 -14.76 13.65
C LEU A 86 6.61 -13.99 12.76
N PRO A 87 5.49 -14.58 12.29
CA PRO A 87 4.47 -13.82 11.56
C PRO A 87 3.91 -12.63 12.33
N TRP A 88 3.69 -12.77 13.64
CA TRP A 88 3.19 -11.69 14.48
C TRP A 88 4.21 -10.53 14.54
N PHE A 89 5.49 -10.84 14.78
CA PHE A 89 6.55 -9.84 14.82
C PHE A 89 6.72 -9.15 13.47
N CYS A 90 6.73 -9.90 12.37
CA CYS A 90 6.79 -9.33 11.02
C CYS A 90 5.61 -8.37 10.78
N GLN A 91 4.40 -8.76 11.19
CA GLN A 91 3.24 -7.89 11.04
C GLN A 91 3.40 -6.59 11.84
N GLN A 92 3.81 -6.65 13.12
CA GLN A 92 4.02 -5.44 13.92
C GLN A 92 5.11 -4.53 13.33
N LYS A 93 6.22 -5.12 12.87
CA LYS A 93 7.27 -4.40 12.16
C LYS A 93 6.72 -3.69 10.93
N ASP A 94 5.92 -4.37 10.10
CA ASP A 94 5.33 -3.77 8.91
C ASP A 94 4.42 -2.58 9.27
N ARG A 95 3.68 -2.64 10.39
CA ARG A 95 2.88 -1.50 10.88
C ARG A 95 3.76 -0.30 11.22
N LEU A 96 4.81 -0.53 12.00
CA LEU A 96 5.73 0.52 12.42
C LEU A 96 6.47 1.13 11.23
N THR A 97 6.97 0.33 10.30
CA THR A 97 7.62 0.84 9.09
C THR A 97 6.66 1.65 8.22
N ALA A 98 5.36 1.32 8.24
CA ALA A 98 4.37 2.07 7.47
C ALA A 98 3.99 3.40 8.14
N LEU A 99 3.93 3.46 9.48
CA LEU A 99 3.64 4.66 10.27
C LEU A 99 4.86 5.59 10.38
N TYR A 100 6.02 5.01 10.66
CA TYR A 100 7.28 5.71 10.95
C TYR A 100 8.40 5.13 10.08
N PRO A 101 8.46 5.48 8.78
CA PRO A 101 9.42 4.91 7.84
C PRO A 101 10.89 5.29 8.13
N ASP A 102 11.12 6.34 8.92
CA ASP A 102 12.45 6.87 9.25
C ASP A 102 12.93 6.48 10.67
N LEU A 103 12.20 5.59 11.36
CA LEU A 103 12.51 5.09 12.71
C LEU A 103 13.38 3.82 12.66
#